data_AF-A0A819VLY4-F1
#
_entry.id   AF-A0A819VLY4-F1
#
_cell.length_a   1.000
_cell.length_b   1.000
_cell.length_c   1.000
_cell.angle_alpha   90.00
_cell.angle_beta   90.00
_cell.angle_gamma   90.00
#
_symmetry.space_group_name_H-M   'P 1'
#
loop_
_entity.id
_entity.type
_entity.pdbx_description
1 polymer ?
#
loop_
_entity_poly.entity_id
_entity_poly.type
_entity_poly.pdbx_seq_one_letter_code
_entity_poly.pdbx_strand_id
1 'polypeptide(L)'
;MAAKQLRELEGTLSDNCYKDDAFDAYIKEIGKMMQNNHGWLTSNLVTATIARAKTLTIFRRLDPTRNIQIIRFLYETGQLGENDNQSALDISTAELREVDFRYLAINKTK
;
A
#
# COMPACT_ATOMS: atom_id res chain seq x y z
N MET A 1 31.90 17.21 -13.68
CA MET A 1 30.42 17.33 -13.55
C MET A 1 29.68 16.11 -14.08
N ALA A 2 29.96 15.63 -15.31
CA ALA A 2 29.26 14.49 -15.91
C ALA A 2 29.23 13.19 -15.08
N ALA A 3 30.36 12.80 -14.45
CA ALA A 3 30.42 11.58 -13.64
C ALA A 3 29.57 11.62 -12.36
N LYS A 4 29.30 12.82 -11.82
CA LYS A 4 28.44 12.99 -10.63
C LYS A 4 26.96 12.81 -10.99
N GLN A 5 26.54 13.39 -12.11
CA GLN A 5 25.16 13.30 -12.60
C GLN A 5 24.78 11.86 -12.98
N LEU A 6 25.70 11.10 -13.57
CA LEU A 6 25.45 9.70 -13.93
C LEU A 6 25.21 8.83 -12.69
N ARG A 7 26.04 8.98 -11.65
CA ARG A 7 25.90 8.24 -10.38
C ARG A 7 24.60 8.59 -9.65
N GLU A 8 24.19 9.85 -9.68
CA GLU A 8 22.91 10.29 -9.10
C GLU A 8 21.73 9.65 -9.84
N LEU A 9 21.76 9.64 -11.17
CA LEU A 9 20.73 9.00 -12.00
C LEU A 9 20.62 7.49 -11.74
N GLU A 10 21.76 6.78 -11.72
CA GLU A 10 21.81 5.34 -11.40
C GLU A 10 21.26 5.05 -10.01
N GLY A 11 21.58 5.91 -9.03
CA GLY A 11 21.05 5.83 -7.67
C GLY A 11 19.53 5.98 -7.62
N THR A 12 18.98 6.99 -8.31
CA THR A 12 17.52 7.22 -8.37
C THR A 12 16.79 6.10 -9.12
N LEU A 13 17.35 5.59 -10.21
CA LEU A 13 16.76 4.46 -10.95
C LEU A 13 16.73 3.19 -10.10
N SER A 14 17.83 2.89 -9.41
CA SER A 14 17.93 1.72 -8.53
C SER A 14 16.92 1.80 -7.36
N ASP A 15 16.79 2.97 -6.74
CA ASP A 15 15.80 3.20 -5.68
C ASP A 15 14.35 3.05 -6.19
N ASN A 16 14.06 3.54 -7.40
CA ASN A 16 12.73 3.37 -8.01
C ASN A 16 12.43 1.91 -8.34
N CYS A 17 13.35 1.17 -8.95
CA CYS A 17 13.18 -0.26 -9.21
C CYS A 17 12.93 -1.04 -7.92
N TYR A 18 13.68 -0.74 -6.86
CA TYR A 18 13.48 -1.37 -5.55
C TYR A 18 12.08 -1.11 -4.98
N LYS A 19 11.58 0.13 -5.09
CA LYS A 19 10.24 0.49 -4.63
C LYS A 19 9.14 -0.16 -5.47
N ASP A 20 9.33 -0.25 -6.79
CA ASP A 20 8.40 -0.96 -7.67
C ASP A 20 8.35 -2.46 -7.35
N ASP A 21 9.49 -3.11 -7.17
CA ASP A 21 9.56 -4.52 -6.78
C ASP A 21 8.89 -4.76 -5.41
N ALA A 22 9.12 -3.86 -4.45
CA ALA A 22 8.51 -3.93 -3.13
C ALA A 22 6.98 -3.74 -3.19
N PHE A 23 6.50 -2.81 -4.01
CA PHE A 23 5.08 -2.59 -4.26
C PHE A 23 4.44 -3.83 -4.89
N ASP A 24 5.02 -4.36 -5.96
CA ASP A 24 4.53 -5.55 -6.66
C ASP A 24 4.48 -6.78 -5.74
N ALA A 25 5.53 -6.99 -4.94
CA ALA A 25 5.58 -8.07 -3.97
C ALA A 25 4.47 -7.96 -2.93
N TYR A 26 4.22 -6.74 -2.43
CA TYR A 26 3.13 -6.49 -1.47
C TYR A 26 1.77 -6.77 -2.09
N ILE A 27 1.48 -6.25 -3.30
CA ILE A 27 0.19 -6.48 -3.98
C ILE A 27 -0.04 -7.97 -4.23
N LYS A 28 0.98 -8.71 -4.70
CA LYS A 28 0.89 -10.17 -4.91
C LYS A 28 0.59 -10.90 -3.61
N GLU A 29 1.27 -10.55 -2.52
CA GLU A 29 1.10 -11.20 -1.24
C GLU A 29 -0.29 -10.95 -0.64
N ILE A 30 -0.71 -9.68 -0.59
CA ILE A 30 -2.02 -9.28 -0.07
C ILE A 30 -3.15 -9.85 -0.95
N GLY A 31 -2.99 -9.84 -2.27
CA GLY A 31 -3.93 -10.48 -3.19
C GLY A 31 -4.09 -11.98 -2.92
N LYS A 32 -2.98 -12.70 -2.67
CA LYS A 32 -3.02 -14.11 -2.29
C LYS A 32 -3.70 -14.33 -0.93
N MET A 33 -3.43 -13.47 0.07
CA MET A 33 -4.09 -13.54 1.37
C MET A 33 -5.60 -13.37 1.22
N MET A 34 -6.05 -12.39 0.43
CA MET A 34 -7.47 -12.19 0.16
C MET A 34 -8.10 -13.39 -0.53
N GLN A 35 -7.47 -13.94 -1.58
CA GLN A 35 -7.97 -15.13 -2.28
C GLN A 35 -8.16 -16.33 -1.34
N ASN A 36 -7.21 -16.55 -0.42
CA ASN A 36 -7.29 -17.63 0.57
C ASN A 36 -8.34 -17.38 1.65
N ASN A 37 -8.73 -16.13 1.87
CA ASN A 37 -9.62 -15.70 2.94
C ASN A 37 -10.97 -15.16 2.42
N HIS A 38 -11.45 -15.68 1.28
CA HIS A 38 -12.73 -15.31 0.68
C HIS A 38 -12.89 -13.79 0.43
N GLY A 39 -11.79 -13.13 0.07
CA GLY A 39 -11.75 -11.70 -0.23
C GLY A 39 -11.34 -10.80 0.93
N TRP A 40 -11.06 -11.33 2.12
CA TRP A 40 -10.85 -10.50 3.33
C TRP A 40 -9.47 -10.68 3.97
N LEU A 41 -8.82 -9.57 4.32
CA LEU A 41 -7.55 -9.58 5.04
C LEU A 41 -7.72 -9.83 6.55
N THR A 42 -8.91 -9.59 7.06
CA THR A 42 -9.23 -9.56 8.48
C THR A 42 -10.17 -10.69 8.90
N SER A 43 -10.18 -11.80 8.15
CA SER A 43 -11.05 -12.96 8.40
C SER A 43 -10.86 -13.57 9.80
N ASN A 44 -9.69 -13.37 10.42
CA ASN A 44 -9.43 -13.68 11.83
C ASN A 44 -8.31 -12.78 12.38
N LEU A 45 -8.08 -12.85 13.70
CA LEU A 45 -7.07 -12.02 14.38
C LEU A 45 -5.65 -12.21 13.84
N VAL A 46 -5.27 -13.44 13.49
CA VAL A 46 -3.92 -13.75 12.99
C VAL A 46 -3.68 -13.11 11.62
N THR A 47 -4.61 -13.33 10.69
CA THR A 47 -4.55 -12.76 9.33
C THR A 47 -4.61 -11.24 9.36
N ALA A 48 -5.48 -10.66 10.21
CA ALA A 48 -5.54 -9.22 10.43
C ALA A 48 -4.21 -8.65 10.94
N THR A 49 -3.58 -9.31 11.91
CA THR A 49 -2.29 -8.87 12.48
C THR A 49 -1.17 -8.92 11.44
N ILE A 50 -1.12 -9.99 10.64
CA ILE A 50 -0.13 -10.15 9.56
C ILE A 50 -0.35 -9.08 8.48
N ALA A 51 -1.58 -8.90 8.02
CA ALA A 51 -1.92 -7.90 7.02
C ALA A 51 -1.56 -6.48 7.50
N ARG A 52 -1.85 -6.17 8.77
CA ARG A 52 -1.49 -4.90 9.39
C ARG A 52 0.02 -4.68 9.44
N ALA A 53 0.76 -5.66 9.95
CA ALA A 53 2.23 -5.56 10.04
C ALA A 53 2.88 -5.36 8.67
N LYS A 54 2.42 -6.08 7.65
CA LYS A 54 2.90 -5.95 6.26
C LYS A 54 2.58 -4.59 5.67
N THR A 55 1.34 -4.14 5.84
CA THR A 55 0.87 -2.85 5.32
C THR A 55 1.62 -1.67 5.95
N LEU A 56 1.81 -1.68 7.27
CA LEU A 56 2.59 -0.64 7.94
C LEU A 56 4.09 -0.68 7.58
N THR A 57 4.63 -1.86 7.29
CA THR A 57 6.02 -2.00 6.86
C THR A 57 6.23 -1.45 5.46
N ILE A 58 5.32 -1.75 4.53
CA ILE A 58 5.46 -1.30 3.15
C ILE A 58 5.27 0.22 3.03
N PHE A 59 4.37 0.81 3.82
CA PHE A 59 4.17 2.27 3.83
C PHE A 59 5.43 3.06 4.19
N ARG A 60 6.31 2.50 5.03
CA ARG A 60 7.58 3.13 5.40
C ARG A 60 8.66 3.01 4.32
N ARG A 61 8.50 2.10 3.37
CA ARG A 61 9.51 1.81 2.33
C ARG A 61 9.20 2.49 1.01
N LEU A 62 7.93 2.74 0.75
CA LEU A 62 7.46 3.33 -0.49
C LEU A 62 7.36 4.84 -0.39
N ASP A 63 7.41 5.51 -1.54
CA ASP A 63 7.11 6.92 -1.65
C ASP A 63 5.58 7.17 -1.57
N PRO A 64 5.17 8.44 -1.35
CA PRO A 64 3.77 8.78 -1.20
C PRO A 64 2.86 8.38 -2.36
N THR A 65 3.37 8.33 -3.60
CA THR A 65 2.59 7.99 -4.80
C THR A 65 2.23 6.51 -4.80
N ARG A 66 3.16 5.63 -4.44
CA ARG A 66 2.88 4.19 -4.34
C ARG A 66 2.03 3.86 -3.10
N ASN A 67 2.23 4.60 -2.00
CA ASN A 67 1.38 4.47 -0.81
C ASN A 67 -0.10 4.78 -1.09
N ILE A 68 -0.40 5.82 -1.89
CA ILE A 68 -1.79 6.12 -2.22
C ILE A 68 -2.43 5.05 -3.10
N GLN A 69 -1.65 4.39 -3.97
CA GLN A 69 -2.15 3.27 -4.77
C GLN A 69 -2.54 2.08 -3.89
N ILE A 70 -1.73 1.75 -2.88
CA ILE A 70 -2.08 0.71 -1.89
C ILE A 70 -3.35 1.08 -1.12
N ILE A 71 -3.43 2.30 -0.60
CA ILE A 71 -4.60 2.77 0.16
C ILE A 71 -5.85 2.68 -0.70
N ARG A 72 -5.76 3.11 -1.96
CA ARG A 72 -6.86 3.02 -2.92
C ARG A 72 -7.26 1.56 -3.17
N PHE A 73 -6.31 0.68 -3.42
CA PHE A 73 -6.58 -0.76 -3.57
C PHE A 73 -7.31 -1.34 -2.34
N LEU A 74 -6.84 -1.04 -1.13
CA LEU A 74 -7.47 -1.53 0.10
C LEU A 74 -8.88 -0.95 0.31
N TYR A 75 -9.11 0.30 -0.10
CA TYR A 75 -10.43 0.93 -0.06
C TYR A 75 -11.39 0.33 -1.10
N GLU A 76 -10.96 0.21 -2.35
CA GLU A 76 -11.76 -0.35 -3.47
C GLU A 76 -12.15 -1.81 -3.22
N THR A 77 -11.31 -2.54 -2.48
CA THR A 77 -11.58 -3.92 -2.07
C THR A 77 -12.34 -4.04 -0.74
N GLY A 78 -12.80 -2.92 -0.16
CA GLY A 78 -13.59 -2.89 1.06
C GLY A 78 -12.81 -3.24 2.34
N GLN A 79 -11.48 -3.29 2.28
CA GLN A 79 -10.62 -3.59 3.43
C GLN A 79 -10.44 -2.39 4.36
N LEU A 80 -10.71 -1.18 3.85
CA LEU A 80 -10.75 0.05 4.64
C LEU A 80 -12.19 0.57 4.71
N GLY A 81 -12.73 0.67 5.92
CA GLY A 81 -14.08 1.21 6.17
C GLY A 81 -14.93 0.32 7.06
N GLU A 82 -16.00 0.88 7.61
CA GLU A 82 -16.98 0.14 8.39
C GLU A 82 -17.83 -0.72 7.43
N ASN A 83 -17.69 -2.04 7.52
CA ASN A 83 -18.61 -2.99 6.94
C ASN A 83 -19.25 -3.79 8.07
N ASP A 84 -20.57 -3.95 8.02
CA ASP A 84 -21.40 -4.48 9.12
C ASP A 84 -20.99 -5.87 9.64
N ASN A 85 -20.21 -6.64 8.87
CA ASN A 85 -19.87 -8.02 9.19
C ASN A 85 -18.37 -8.33 9.30
N GLN A 86 -17.45 -7.39 8.99
CA GLN A 86 -16.01 -7.64 9.01
C GLN A 86 -15.23 -6.43 9.49
N SER A 87 -14.27 -6.67 10.39
CA SER A 87 -13.39 -5.63 10.90
C SER A 87 -12.53 -5.06 9.79
N ALA A 88 -12.52 -3.73 9.67
CA ALA A 88 -11.59 -3.03 8.79
C ALA A 88 -10.13 -3.35 9.13
N LEU A 89 -9.25 -3.32 8.13
CA LEU A 89 -7.81 -3.32 8.37
C LEU A 89 -7.40 -2.01 9.06
N ASP A 90 -6.96 -2.11 10.30
CA ASP A 90 -6.45 -0.95 11.04
C ASP A 90 -5.10 -0.47 10.48
N ILE A 91 -5.11 0.72 9.88
CA ILE A 91 -3.91 1.44 9.43
C ILE A 91 -3.71 2.76 10.17
N SER A 92 -4.37 2.98 11.31
CA SER A 92 -4.35 4.26 12.05
C SER A 92 -2.95 4.69 12.50
N THR A 93 -2.03 3.73 12.69
CA THR A 93 -0.63 3.99 13.06
C THR A 93 0.30 4.15 11.85
N ALA A 94 -0.24 4.29 10.64
CA ALA A 94 0.56 4.53 9.44
C ALA A 94 1.09 5.96 9.39
N GLU A 95 2.36 6.11 9.01
CA GLU A 95 2.98 7.42 8.79
C GLU A 95 2.68 7.89 7.36
N LEU A 96 1.57 8.60 7.17
CA LEU A 96 1.06 9.01 5.85
C LEU A 96 1.18 10.53 5.60
N ARG A 97 2.10 11.21 6.31
CA ARG A 97 2.19 12.68 6.34
C ARG A 97 2.43 13.34 4.98
N GLU A 98 3.04 12.62 4.05
CA GLU A 98 3.37 13.12 2.72
C GLU A 98 2.40 12.62 1.62
N VAL A 99 1.38 11.84 2.01
CA VAL A 99 0.40 11.29 1.06
C VAL A 99 -0.65 12.34 0.71
N ASP A 100 -0.75 12.68 -0.58
CA ASP A 100 -1.76 13.60 -1.08
C ASP A 100 -3.07 12.87 -1.43
N PHE A 101 -4.00 12.85 -0.47
CA PHE A 101 -5.31 12.23 -0.63
C PHE A 101 -6.26 12.95 -1.59
N ARG A 102 -5.91 14.14 -2.12
CA ARG A 102 -6.78 14.88 -3.06
C ARG A 102 -6.98 14.12 -4.37
N TYR A 103 -6.03 13.24 -4.74
CA TYR A 103 -6.17 12.39 -5.93
C TYR A 103 -7.27 11.32 -5.78
N LEU A 104 -7.70 10.99 -4.55
CA LEU A 104 -8.83 10.08 -4.31
C LEU A 104 -10.19 10.72 -4.64
N ALA A 105 -10.26 12.05 -4.77
CA ALA A 105 -11.51 12.77 -5.01
C ALA A 105 -11.93 12.83 -6.49
N ILE A 106 -11.11 12.34 -7.43
CA ILE A 106 -11.33 12.61 -8.87
C ILE A 106 -12.38 11.68 -9.51
N ASN A 107 -12.75 10.55 -8.89
CA ASN A 107 -13.76 9.63 -9.44
C ASN A 107 -15.07 9.55 -8.63
N LYS A 108 -15.48 10.65 -7.96
CA LYS A 108 -16.91 10.86 -7.63
C LYS A 108 -17.54 11.77 -8.67
N THR A 109 -17.58 11.32 -9.93
CA THR A 109 -18.42 11.95 -10.95
C THR A 109 -19.73 11.18 -11.03
N LYS A 110 -20.75 11.75 -10.38
CA LYS A 110 -22.21 11.52 -10.49
C LYS A 110 -22.75 10.09 -10.38
#